data_AF-A0A1I1JZ38-F1
#
_entry.id   AF-A0A1I1JZ38-F1
#
_cell.length_a   1.000
_cell.length_b   1.000
_cell.length_c   1.000
_cell.angle_alpha   90.00
_cell.angle_beta   90.00
_cell.angle_gamma   90.00
#
_symmetry.space_group_name_H-M   'P 1'
#
loop_
_entity.id
_entity.type
_entity.pdbx_description
1 polymer ?
#
loop_
_entity_poly.entity_id
_entity_poly.type
_entity_poly.pdbx_seq_one_letter_code
_entity_poly.pdbx_strand_id
1 'polypeptide(L)'
;MPLSAAFCRPLHPIKRLRDASLLIAVLWLAGCAGTPEMQTSDMMGSISEHQDLSIERVLVMNYARDALGIPYRYGGTTPSGMDCSGLTQASFLAAGIEIPRTSQQQFDGLERIDRARPGDLMFFGSGGSVGHVGIYMGNNQMIHAPGSGREVSIANLGNRYWRSHYRGAAAPAP
;
A
#
# COMPACT_ATOMS: atom_id res chain seq x y z
N MET A 1 38.40 -36.91 -68.95
CA MET A 1 38.93 -35.69 -68.28
C MET A 1 38.60 -35.81 -66.80
N PRO A 2 39.42 -35.28 -65.87
CA PRO A 2 40.70 -35.77 -65.31
C PRO A 2 40.48 -36.63 -64.03
N LEU A 3 41.42 -37.48 -63.60
CA LEU A 3 42.46 -37.25 -62.55
C LEU A 3 41.86 -36.73 -61.22
N SER A 4 42.20 -37.20 -60.03
CA SER A 4 43.41 -37.89 -59.57
C SER A 4 43.21 -38.35 -58.13
N ALA A 5 43.83 -39.48 -57.79
CA ALA A 5 44.67 -39.73 -56.61
C ALA A 5 44.14 -39.50 -55.18
N ALA A 6 44.64 -40.14 -54.12
CA ALA A 6 45.35 -41.40 -53.87
C ALA A 6 45.75 -41.33 -52.37
N PHE A 7 45.88 -42.49 -51.70
CA PHE A 7 46.59 -42.71 -50.41
C PHE A 7 46.01 -41.99 -49.17
N CYS A 8 46.15 -42.43 -47.92
CA CYS A 8 47.06 -43.37 -47.26
C CYS A 8 46.42 -43.87 -45.94
N ARG A 9 46.67 -45.13 -45.58
CA ARG A 9 46.53 -45.74 -44.23
C ARG A 9 47.44 -45.00 -43.20
N PRO A 10 47.40 -45.16 -41.84
CA PRO A 10 47.12 -46.40 -41.08
C PRO A 10 46.47 -46.26 -39.67
N LEU A 11 46.26 -47.44 -39.06
CA LEU A 11 45.83 -47.70 -37.68
C LEU A 11 46.79 -47.12 -36.62
N HIS A 12 46.25 -46.73 -35.46
CA HIS A 12 47.02 -46.43 -34.25
C HIS A 12 46.48 -47.16 -33.00
N PRO A 13 47.35 -47.43 -32.00
CA PRO A 13 47.19 -48.53 -31.05
C PRO A 13 46.62 -48.12 -29.69
N ILE A 14 46.13 -49.14 -28.97
CA ILE A 14 45.71 -49.12 -27.56
C ILE A 14 46.94 -48.94 -26.64
N LYS A 15 46.92 -47.99 -25.71
CA LYS A 15 47.87 -47.93 -24.57
C LYS A 15 47.20 -47.65 -23.23
N ARG A 16 47.23 -48.72 -22.43
CA ARG A 16 47.25 -48.95 -20.97
C ARG A 16 46.98 -47.80 -19.97
N LEU A 17 46.04 -48.13 -19.10
CA LEU A 17 45.84 -47.76 -17.69
C LEU A 17 47.09 -48.02 -16.80
N ARG A 18 47.41 -47.11 -15.86
CA ARG A 18 47.55 -47.31 -14.38
C ARG A 18 48.61 -46.45 -13.67
N ASP A 19 48.11 -45.82 -12.60
CA ASP A 19 48.70 -45.62 -11.26
C ASP A 19 49.68 -44.47 -10.96
N ALA A 20 49.40 -43.85 -9.80
CA ALA A 20 50.23 -42.98 -8.95
C ALA A 20 50.40 -41.53 -9.45
N SER A 21 50.09 -40.47 -8.69
CA SER A 21 50.46 -40.28 -7.29
C SER A 21 49.57 -39.22 -6.62
N LEU A 22 48.89 -39.67 -5.57
CA LEU A 22 48.70 -38.96 -4.30
C LEU A 22 49.77 -37.86 -4.06
N LEU A 23 49.43 -36.56 -4.16
CA LEU A 23 50.16 -35.41 -3.53
C LEU A 23 49.62 -34.01 -3.89
N ILE A 24 48.30 -33.81 -4.05
CA ILE A 24 47.72 -32.45 -3.98
C ILE A 24 46.42 -32.50 -3.15
N ALA A 25 46.54 -33.00 -1.93
CA ALA A 25 45.62 -32.69 -0.85
C ALA A 25 46.40 -31.78 0.10
N VAL A 26 46.01 -30.50 0.23
CA VAL A 26 46.29 -29.55 1.35
C VAL A 26 46.19 -28.05 0.96
N LEU A 27 45.93 -27.65 -0.30
CA LEU A 27 45.85 -26.21 -0.66
C LEU A 27 44.55 -25.79 -1.37
N TRP A 28 43.41 -26.14 -0.79
CA TRP A 28 42.13 -25.47 -1.06
C TRP A 28 41.38 -25.09 0.23
N LEU A 29 42.13 -24.60 1.23
CA LEU A 29 41.58 -23.87 2.39
C LEU A 29 41.79 -22.36 2.22
N ALA A 30 41.46 -21.83 1.03
CA ALA A 30 41.17 -20.41 0.91
C ALA A 30 39.73 -20.22 1.34
N GLY A 31 39.54 -19.96 2.64
CA GLY A 31 38.26 -19.51 3.17
C GLY A 31 37.85 -18.22 2.48
N CYS A 32 36.88 -18.29 1.58
CA CYS A 32 36.08 -17.13 1.24
C CYS A 32 35.16 -16.87 2.44
N ALA A 33 35.62 -16.09 3.41
CA ALA A 33 34.71 -15.34 4.27
C ALA A 33 34.07 -14.24 3.40
N GLY A 34 33.21 -14.66 2.46
CA GLY A 34 32.27 -13.77 1.82
C GLY A 34 31.26 -13.41 2.90
N THR A 35 31.24 -12.15 3.32
CA THR A 35 30.04 -11.63 3.99
C THR A 35 28.85 -12.01 3.11
N PRO A 36 27.74 -12.54 3.67
CA PRO A 36 26.55 -12.73 2.86
C PRO A 36 26.21 -11.36 2.29
N GLU A 37 26.39 -11.19 0.98
CA GLU A 37 25.86 -10.05 0.27
C GLU A 37 24.36 -10.13 0.47
N MET A 38 23.81 -9.19 1.23
CA MET A 38 22.37 -9.07 1.38
C MET A 38 21.86 -8.65 0.01
N GLN A 39 21.55 -9.64 -0.83
CA GLN A 39 20.85 -9.45 -2.08
C GLN A 39 19.43 -9.04 -1.72
N THR A 40 19.23 -7.76 -1.41
CA THR A 40 17.90 -7.17 -1.46
C THR A 40 17.53 -7.14 -2.92
N SER A 41 16.88 -8.21 -3.38
CA SER A 41 15.95 -8.06 -4.48
C SER A 41 14.81 -7.25 -3.91
N ASP A 42 14.92 -5.93 -3.96
CA ASP A 42 13.75 -5.08 -4.02
C ASP A 42 13.10 -5.45 -5.34
N MET A 43 12.36 -6.56 -5.31
CA MET A 43 11.40 -6.94 -6.31
C MET A 43 10.39 -5.80 -6.29
N MET A 44 10.70 -4.72 -6.98
CA MET A 44 9.71 -3.91 -7.68
C MET A 44 9.17 -4.77 -8.83
N GLY A 45 8.71 -5.97 -8.48
CA GLY A 45 8.06 -6.90 -9.37
C GLY A 45 6.68 -6.33 -9.61
N SER A 46 6.48 -5.80 -10.82
CA SER A 46 5.15 -5.55 -11.38
C SER A 46 4.21 -4.79 -10.43
N ILE A 47 4.43 -3.48 -10.30
CA ILE A 47 3.31 -2.56 -10.04
C ILE A 47 2.48 -2.54 -11.33
N SER A 48 1.73 -3.62 -11.56
CA SER A 48 0.71 -3.67 -12.61
C SER A 48 -0.60 -3.22 -11.96
N GLU A 49 -1.04 -2.01 -12.31
CA GLU A 49 -2.38 -1.46 -12.11
C GLU A 49 -2.94 -1.30 -10.67
N HIS A 50 -2.09 -1.07 -9.66
CA HIS A 50 -2.59 -0.50 -8.39
C HIS A 50 -2.37 1.01 -8.39
N GLN A 51 -3.47 1.77 -8.34
CA GLN A 51 -3.51 3.23 -8.31
C GLN A 51 -2.41 3.80 -7.41
N ASP A 52 -1.52 4.62 -7.98
CA ASP A 52 -0.50 5.38 -7.25
C ASP A 52 -1.21 6.34 -6.28
N LEU A 53 -1.49 5.84 -5.08
CA LEU A 53 -1.89 6.68 -3.97
C LEU A 53 -0.64 7.37 -3.45
N SER A 54 -0.70 8.68 -3.29
CA SER A 54 0.35 9.43 -2.63
C SER A 54 0.63 8.90 -1.23
N ILE A 55 1.84 9.12 -0.74
CA ILE A 55 2.26 8.66 0.60
C ILE A 55 1.30 9.23 1.66
N GLU A 56 0.85 10.47 1.48
CA GLU A 56 -0.10 11.14 2.34
C GLU A 56 -1.44 10.39 2.41
N ARG A 57 -1.98 9.95 1.27
CA ARG A 57 -3.20 9.12 1.24
C ARG A 57 -3.00 7.79 1.96
N VAL A 58 -1.83 7.17 1.79
CA VAL A 58 -1.51 5.92 2.50
C VAL A 58 -1.47 6.16 4.01
N LEU A 59 -0.87 7.25 4.48
CA LEU A 59 -0.81 7.61 5.90
C LEU A 59 -2.19 7.92 6.49
N VAL A 60 -3.02 8.70 5.78
CA VAL A 60 -4.42 8.97 6.15
C VAL A 60 -5.18 7.67 6.31
N MET A 61 -5.07 6.78 5.31
CA MET A 61 -5.76 5.51 5.30
C MET A 61 -5.28 4.55 6.39
N ASN A 62 -3.98 4.55 6.70
CA ASN A 62 -3.43 3.71 7.76
C ASN A 62 -3.92 4.17 9.14
N TYR A 63 -3.84 5.48 9.43
CA TYR A 63 -4.38 6.01 10.69
C TYR A 63 -5.88 5.70 10.83
N ALA A 64 -6.66 5.90 9.76
CA ALA A 64 -8.09 5.59 9.77
C ALA A 64 -8.37 4.11 10.07
N ARG A 65 -7.55 3.19 9.55
CA ARG A 65 -7.67 1.75 9.83
C ARG A 65 -7.29 1.42 11.25
N ASP A 66 -6.20 1.98 11.76
CA ASP A 66 -5.76 1.79 13.14
C ASP A 66 -6.78 2.32 14.16
N ALA A 67 -7.60 3.28 13.72
CA ALA A 67 -8.66 3.84 14.53
C ALA A 67 -9.91 2.95 14.69
N LEU A 68 -10.04 1.86 13.92
CA LEU A 68 -11.20 0.96 14.00
C LEU A 68 -11.39 0.42 15.42
N GLY A 69 -12.64 0.45 15.92
CA GLY A 69 -12.98 0.02 17.28
C GLY A 69 -12.83 1.12 18.35
N ILE A 70 -12.29 2.30 18.03
CA ILE A 70 -12.24 3.40 19.01
C ILE A 70 -13.67 3.91 19.29
N PRO A 71 -14.07 4.07 20.58
CA PRO A 71 -15.40 4.56 20.91
C PRO A 71 -15.70 5.96 20.35
N TYR A 72 -16.94 6.16 19.92
CA TYR A 72 -17.39 7.50 19.56
C TYR A 72 -17.46 8.39 20.80
N ARG A 73 -16.87 9.59 20.71
CA ARG A 73 -17.03 10.65 21.70
C ARG A 73 -17.23 11.97 20.99
N TYR A 74 -18.36 12.65 21.24
CA TYR A 74 -18.59 14.00 20.71
C TYR A 74 -17.48 14.95 21.14
N GLY A 75 -16.88 15.68 20.20
CA GLY A 75 -15.72 16.53 20.46
C GLY A 75 -14.39 15.76 20.57
N GLY A 76 -14.41 14.43 20.51
CA GLY A 76 -13.23 13.59 20.68
C GLY A 76 -12.28 13.62 19.49
N THR A 77 -10.97 13.59 19.77
CA THR A 77 -9.88 13.65 18.79
C THR A 77 -8.70 12.75 19.20
N THR A 78 -8.94 11.78 20.09
CA THR A 78 -7.88 10.97 20.71
C THR A 78 -8.24 9.49 20.66
N PRO A 79 -7.27 8.57 20.86
CA PRO A 79 -7.57 7.15 20.89
C PRO A 79 -8.53 6.68 22.00
N SER A 80 -8.74 7.49 23.03
CA SER A 80 -9.76 7.26 24.06
C SER A 80 -11.20 7.60 23.61
N GLY A 81 -11.35 8.27 22.47
CA GLY A 81 -12.65 8.48 21.83
C GLY A 81 -12.61 9.59 20.78
N MET A 82 -13.30 9.37 19.66
CA MET A 82 -13.30 10.27 18.51
C MET A 82 -14.71 10.59 18.01
N ASP A 83 -14.93 11.81 17.51
CA ASP A 83 -16.09 12.10 16.66
C ASP A 83 -15.73 11.96 15.18
N CYS A 84 -16.73 12.10 14.29
CA CYS A 84 -16.55 11.89 12.86
C CYS A 84 -15.47 12.82 12.28
N SER A 85 -15.51 14.09 12.64
CA SER A 85 -14.55 15.09 12.19
C SER A 85 -13.20 15.01 12.91
N GLY A 86 -13.18 14.60 14.18
CA GLY A 86 -11.96 14.34 14.94
C GLY A 86 -11.16 13.18 14.39
N LEU A 87 -11.84 12.10 13.97
CA LEU A 87 -11.21 10.98 13.25
C LEU A 87 -10.54 11.46 11.96
N THR A 88 -11.26 12.23 11.14
CA THR A 88 -10.70 12.76 9.89
C THR A 88 -9.52 13.68 10.16
N GLN A 89 -9.65 14.61 11.12
CA GLN A 89 -8.60 15.56 11.45
C GLN A 89 -7.33 14.84 11.93
N ALA A 90 -7.46 13.84 12.80
CA ALA A 90 -6.32 13.08 13.29
C ALA A 90 -5.67 12.24 12.17
N SER A 91 -6.46 11.71 11.23
CA SER A 91 -5.95 10.95 10.08
C SER A 91 -5.13 11.83 9.13
N PHE A 92 -5.61 13.04 8.82
CA PHE A 92 -4.87 13.98 7.99
C PHE A 92 -3.66 14.57 8.71
N LEU A 93 -3.76 14.82 10.03
CA LEU A 93 -2.63 15.26 10.83
C LEU A 93 -1.50 14.22 10.85
N ALA A 94 -1.81 12.92 10.86
CA ALA A 94 -0.82 11.85 10.73
C ALA A 94 -0.06 11.87 9.39
N ALA A 95 -0.65 12.47 8.35
CA ALA A 95 -0.02 12.74 7.06
C ALA A 95 0.60 14.15 6.96
N GLY A 96 0.64 14.92 8.05
CA GLY A 96 1.16 16.29 8.07
C GLY A 96 0.23 17.33 7.44
N ILE A 97 -1.05 17.01 7.22
CA ILE A 97 -2.04 17.89 6.59
C ILE A 97 -3.01 18.40 7.65
N GLU A 98 -3.08 19.72 7.82
CA GLU A 98 -4.06 20.35 8.71
C GLU A 98 -5.39 20.56 7.98
N ILE A 99 -6.49 20.12 8.60
CA ILE A 99 -7.85 20.36 8.12
C ILE A 99 -8.74 20.93 9.24
N PRO A 100 -9.83 21.64 8.90
CA PRO A 100 -10.73 22.23 9.88
C PRO A 100 -11.35 21.20 10.85
N ARG A 101 -11.78 21.67 12.03
CA ARG A 101 -12.18 20.79 13.14
C ARG A 101 -13.54 20.13 12.95
N THR A 102 -14.52 20.83 12.39
CA THR A 102 -15.90 20.30 12.27
C THR A 102 -16.19 19.81 10.87
N SER A 103 -17.11 18.85 10.73
CA SER A 103 -17.51 18.31 9.43
C SER A 103 -18.05 19.39 8.48
N GLN A 104 -18.78 20.37 9.01
CA GLN A 104 -19.26 21.54 8.25
C GLN A 104 -18.09 22.43 7.79
N GLN A 105 -17.14 22.77 8.68
CA GLN A 105 -15.98 23.59 8.29
C GLN A 105 -15.09 22.88 7.26
N GLN A 106 -14.93 21.56 7.38
CA GLN A 106 -14.22 20.76 6.40
C GLN A 106 -14.93 20.77 5.05
N PHE A 107 -16.27 20.64 5.05
CA PHE A 107 -17.06 20.70 3.83
C PHE A 107 -16.94 22.04 3.11
N ASP A 108 -16.97 23.15 3.87
CA ASP A 108 -16.95 24.51 3.34
C ASP A 108 -15.53 24.97 2.95
N GLY A 109 -14.51 24.51 3.66
CA GLY A 109 -13.14 25.02 3.55
C GLY A 109 -12.18 24.18 2.68
N LEU A 110 -12.57 22.97 2.27
CA LEU A 110 -11.73 22.08 1.48
C LEU A 110 -12.14 22.06 0.00
N GLU A 111 -11.16 21.82 -0.87
CA GLU A 111 -11.40 21.72 -2.31
C GLU A 111 -12.37 20.58 -2.65
N ARG A 112 -13.41 20.92 -3.40
CA ARG A 112 -14.51 20.04 -3.78
C ARG A 112 -14.14 19.20 -4.98
N ILE A 113 -14.50 17.93 -4.93
CA ILE A 113 -14.26 16.98 -6.02
C ILE A 113 -15.52 16.21 -6.39
N ASP A 114 -15.60 15.80 -7.65
CA ASP A 114 -16.75 15.03 -8.17
C ASP A 114 -16.56 13.51 -7.97
N ARG A 115 -15.32 13.04 -7.88
CA ARG A 115 -14.99 11.61 -7.78
C ARG A 115 -13.94 11.35 -6.71
N ALA A 116 -14.39 10.81 -5.58
CA ALA A 116 -13.53 10.41 -4.48
C ALA A 116 -12.61 9.23 -4.82
N ARG A 117 -11.38 9.31 -4.33
CA ARG A 117 -10.36 8.26 -4.32
C ARG A 117 -10.08 7.82 -2.87
N PRO A 118 -9.54 6.62 -2.63
CA PRO A 118 -9.16 6.21 -1.28
C PRO A 118 -8.33 7.28 -0.57
N GLY A 119 -8.69 7.64 0.66
CA GLY A 119 -8.09 8.74 1.43
C GLY A 119 -8.85 10.06 1.34
N ASP A 120 -9.80 10.23 0.43
CA ASP A 120 -10.61 11.45 0.32
C ASP A 120 -11.76 11.49 1.35
N LEU A 121 -12.29 12.68 1.60
CA LEU A 121 -13.40 12.89 2.53
C LEU A 121 -14.75 12.79 1.82
N MET A 122 -15.71 12.14 2.49
CA MET A 122 -17.10 12.00 2.06
C MET A 122 -18.02 12.64 3.09
N PHE A 123 -18.89 13.55 2.65
CA PHE A 123 -19.72 14.38 3.53
C PHE A 123 -21.20 14.03 3.42
N PHE A 124 -21.89 14.06 4.57
CA PHE A 124 -23.30 13.69 4.68
C PHE A 124 -24.07 14.64 5.60
N GLY A 125 -25.36 14.85 5.32
CA GLY A 125 -26.23 15.65 6.16
C GLY A 125 -27.64 15.83 5.60
N SER A 126 -28.35 16.87 6.03
CA SER A 126 -29.76 17.13 5.71
C SER A 126 -30.03 18.63 5.59
N GLY A 127 -31.06 19.03 4.84
CA GLY A 127 -31.53 20.43 4.83
C GLY A 127 -30.47 21.48 4.48
N GLY A 128 -29.49 21.14 3.64
CA GLY A 128 -28.39 22.02 3.24
C GLY A 128 -27.18 22.04 4.19
N SER A 129 -27.24 21.39 5.35
CA SER A 129 -26.10 21.28 6.26
C SER A 129 -25.40 19.92 6.17
N VAL A 130 -24.13 19.91 6.58
CA VAL A 130 -23.32 18.71 6.79
C VAL A 130 -23.23 18.43 8.29
N GLY A 131 -23.62 17.21 8.67
CA GLY A 131 -23.56 16.74 10.06
C GLY A 131 -22.59 15.59 10.26
N HIS A 132 -22.08 14.97 9.19
CA HIS A 132 -21.26 13.78 9.27
C HIS A 132 -20.21 13.73 8.16
N VAL A 133 -19.05 13.15 8.45
CA VAL A 133 -17.93 12.96 7.52
C VAL A 133 -17.29 11.58 7.73
N GLY A 134 -16.71 11.02 6.67
CA GLY A 134 -15.90 9.80 6.73
C GLY A 134 -14.80 9.81 5.66
N ILE A 135 -13.85 8.89 5.78
CA ILE A 135 -12.72 8.73 4.85
C ILE A 135 -13.07 7.61 3.88
N TYR A 136 -13.12 7.92 2.58
CA TYR A 136 -13.37 6.94 1.53
C TYR A 136 -12.21 5.94 1.46
N MET A 137 -12.50 4.64 1.41
CA MET A 137 -11.48 3.60 1.38
C MET A 137 -11.45 2.80 0.07
N GLY A 138 -12.23 3.23 -0.93
CA GLY A 138 -12.48 2.45 -2.14
C GLY A 138 -13.69 1.52 -1.98
N ASN A 139 -14.05 0.82 -3.06
CA ASN A 139 -15.09 -0.22 -3.08
C ASN A 139 -16.44 0.20 -2.45
N ASN A 140 -16.85 1.45 -2.65
CA ASN A 140 -18.07 2.01 -2.04
C ASN A 140 -18.08 1.88 -0.50
N GLN A 141 -16.92 1.94 0.14
CA GLN A 141 -16.79 1.88 1.59
C GLN A 141 -16.14 3.15 2.14
N MET A 142 -16.47 3.49 3.38
CA MET A 142 -15.76 4.53 4.14
C MET A 142 -15.49 4.07 5.57
N ILE A 143 -14.43 4.59 6.17
CA ILE A 143 -14.20 4.52 7.61
C ILE A 143 -14.77 5.78 8.26
N HIS A 144 -15.54 5.63 9.34
CA HIS A 144 -16.15 6.76 10.03
C HIS A 144 -16.40 6.48 11.52
N ALA A 145 -16.51 7.53 12.33
CA ALA A 145 -17.01 7.45 13.71
C ALA A 145 -18.51 7.79 13.72
N PRO A 146 -19.42 6.80 13.82
CA PRO A 146 -20.80 6.94 13.34
C PRO A 146 -21.73 7.75 14.26
N GLY A 147 -21.42 7.88 15.55
CA GLY A 147 -22.23 8.58 16.56
C GLY A 147 -22.27 7.82 17.90
N SER A 148 -22.87 8.43 18.92
CA SER A 148 -22.89 7.92 20.30
C SER A 148 -23.31 6.45 20.43
N GLY A 149 -22.69 5.74 21.37
CA GLY A 149 -22.97 4.32 21.66
C GLY A 149 -22.38 3.34 20.63
N ARG A 150 -21.50 3.80 19.74
CA ARG A 150 -20.86 3.01 18.69
C ARG A 150 -19.38 3.36 18.61
N GLU A 151 -18.67 2.61 17.77
CA GLU A 151 -17.23 2.73 17.56
C GLU A 151 -16.93 3.08 16.10
N VAL A 152 -15.71 3.58 15.87
CA VAL A 152 -15.16 3.76 14.52
C VAL A 152 -15.28 2.44 13.75
N SER A 153 -15.92 2.50 12.59
CA SER A 153 -16.31 1.31 11.82
C SER A 153 -16.33 1.61 10.33
N ILE A 154 -16.57 0.57 9.53
CA ILE A 154 -16.70 0.67 8.08
C ILE A 154 -18.17 0.72 7.69
N ALA A 155 -18.54 1.70 6.87
CA ALA A 155 -19.86 1.82 6.27
C ALA A 155 -19.85 1.49 4.78
N ASN A 156 -20.88 0.80 4.31
CA ASN A 156 -21.15 0.60 2.89
C ASN A 156 -21.98 1.76 2.33
N LEU A 157 -21.37 2.58 1.49
CA LEU A 157 -21.96 3.76 0.83
C LEU A 157 -23.05 3.43 -0.19
N GLY A 158 -23.16 2.16 -0.60
CA GLY A 158 -24.28 1.66 -1.41
C GLY A 158 -25.61 1.62 -0.64
N ASN A 159 -25.59 1.67 0.70
CA ASN A 159 -26.81 1.71 1.51
C ASN A 159 -27.63 2.98 1.21
N ARG A 160 -28.96 2.83 1.14
CA ARG A 160 -29.93 3.92 0.90
C ARG A 160 -29.69 5.13 1.79
N TYR A 161 -29.39 4.91 3.07
CA TYR A 161 -29.15 5.99 4.03
C TYR A 161 -28.00 6.90 3.58
N TRP A 162 -26.83 6.34 3.27
CA TRP A 162 -25.67 7.14 2.86
C TRP A 162 -25.92 7.85 1.52
N ARG A 163 -26.59 7.17 0.59
CA ARG A 163 -26.95 7.76 -0.70
C ARG A 163 -27.89 8.95 -0.56
N SER A 164 -28.91 8.86 0.28
CA SER A 164 -29.90 9.95 0.45
C SER A 164 -29.35 11.15 1.24
N HIS A 165 -28.28 10.95 2.01
CA HIS A 165 -27.67 11.99 2.83
C HIS A 165 -26.38 12.57 2.24
N TYR A 166 -25.91 12.06 1.09
CA TYR A 166 -24.67 12.53 0.47
C TYR A 166 -24.74 14.02 0.11
N ARG A 167 -23.67 14.75 0.45
CA ARG A 167 -23.50 16.18 0.15
C ARG A 167 -22.26 16.44 -0.73
N GLY A 168 -21.44 15.43 -0.98
CA GLY A 168 -20.30 15.46 -1.90
C GLY A 168 -18.98 15.11 -1.21
N ALA A 169 -17.85 15.40 -1.85
CA ALA A 169 -16.51 14.96 -1.44
C ALA A 169 -15.44 16.06 -1.53
N ALA A 170 -14.33 15.87 -0.81
CA ALA A 170 -13.15 16.73 -0.88
C ALA A 170 -11.85 15.90 -0.86
N ALA A 171 -10.79 16.41 -1.49
CA ALA A 171 -9.47 15.77 -1.54
C ALA A 171 -8.39 16.66 -0.90
N PRO A 172 -8.14 16.53 0.41
CA PRO A 172 -7.12 17.34 1.08
C PRO A 172 -5.68 16.87 0.81
N ALA A 173 -5.51 15.60 0.43
CA ALA A 173 -4.21 15.02 0.07
C ALA A 173 -3.99 15.05 -1.46
N PRO A 174 -2.75 15.27 -1.94
CA PRO A 174 -2.40 15.36 -3.36
C PRO A 174 -2.57 14.03 -4.09
#